data_AF-F2L9J6-F1
#
_entry.id   AF-F2L9J6-F1
#
_cell.length_a   1.000
_cell.length_b   1.000
_cell.length_c   1.000
_cell.angle_alpha   90.00
_cell.angle_beta   90.00
_cell.angle_gamma   90.00
#
_symmetry.space_group_name_H-M   'P 1'
#
loop_
_entity.id
_entity.type
_entity.pdbx_description
1 polymer ?
#
loop_
_entity_poly.entity_id
_entity_poly.type
_entity_poly.pdbx_seq_one_letter_code
_entity_poly.pdbx_strand_id
1 'polypeptide(L)' 'MVRNCAFLESALARLEQDKGYLRQVAADSGVPYSTLSKLTARCVTNPHVETVQALHDYYDARDRGEFAVPGVPPHY' A
#
# COMPACT_ATOMS: atom_id res chain seq x y z
N MET A 1 -17.14 -16.77 -4.37
CA MET A 1 -17.41 -15.68 -3.42
C MET A 1 -16.20 -14.76 -3.38
N VAL A 2 -15.98 -13.90 -4.38
CA VAL A 2 -14.76 -13.08 -4.46
C VAL A 2 -15.06 -11.82 -5.29
N ARG A 3 -15.55 -10.75 -4.65
CA ARG A 3 -15.72 -9.42 -5.30
C ARG A 3 -14.87 -8.32 -4.66
N ASN A 4 -14.07 -8.67 -3.65
CA ASN A 4 -13.22 -7.75 -2.90
C ASN A 4 -11.73 -7.82 -3.30
N CYS A 5 -11.38 -8.61 -4.33
CA CYS A 5 -9.99 -8.88 -4.69
C CYS A 5 -9.35 -7.77 -5.53
N ALA A 6 -10.03 -7.18 -6.50
CA ALA A 6 -9.41 -6.22 -7.40
C ALA A 6 -8.80 -5.00 -6.67
N PHE A 7 -9.49 -4.49 -5.64
CA PHE A 7 -9.02 -3.34 -4.87
C PHE A 7 -7.82 -3.67 -3.98
N LEU A 8 -7.88 -4.82 -3.29
CA LEU A 8 -6.77 -5.32 -2.48
C LEU A 8 -5.56 -5.70 -3.35
N GLU A 9 -5.78 -6.37 -4.48
CA GLU A 9 -4.73 -6.76 -5.44
C GLU A 9 -4.02 -5.54 -6.02
N SER A 10 -4.76 -4.48 -6.35
CA SER A 10 -4.17 -3.22 -6.84
C SER A 10 -3.31 -2.55 -5.77
N ALA A 11 -3.79 -2.50 -4.52
CA ALA A 11 -3.01 -1.96 -3.40
C ALA A 11 -1.77 -2.82 -3.10
N LEU A 12 -1.89 -4.14 -3.17
CA LEU A 12 -0.77 -5.07 -3.00
C LEU A 12 0.25 -4.94 -4.12
N ALA A 13 -0.18 -4.81 -5.37
CA ALA A 13 0.73 -4.63 -6.51
C ALA A 13 1.58 -3.36 -6.36
N ARG A 14 0.98 -2.24 -5.94
CA ARG A 14 1.72 -1.01 -5.62
C ARG A 14 2.62 -1.18 -4.40
N LEU A 15 2.17 -1.91 -3.38
CA LEU A 15 3.00 -2.22 -2.21
C LEU A 15 4.21 -3.10 -2.55
N GLU A 16 4.07 -4.02 -3.50
CA GLU A 16 5.18 -4.83 -4.02
C GLU A 16 6.20 -3.96 -4.78
N GLN A 17 5.76 -2.95 -5.53
CA GLN A 17 6.65 -1.97 -6.17
C GLN A 17 7.39 -1.10 -5.14
N ASP A 18 6.73 -0.73 -4.05
CA ASP A 18 7.28 0.07 -2.94
C ASP A 18 7.95 -0.77 -1.85
N LYS A 19 8.27 -2.05 -2.10
CA LYS A 19 8.90 -2.94 -1.11
C LYS A 19 10.24 -2.40 -0.57
N GLY A 20 10.92 -1.52 -1.32
CA GLY A 20 12.12 -0.80 -0.87
C GLY A 20 11.85 0.36 0.11
N TYR A 21 10.61 0.88 0.15
CA TYR A 21 10.22 2.09 0.88
C TYR A 21 9.17 1.83 1.97
N LEU A 22 8.95 0.56 2.34
CA LEU A 22 7.92 0.16 3.32
C LEU A 22 7.97 0.93 4.66
N ARG A 23 9.14 1.38 5.11
CA ARG A 23 9.24 2.20 6.34
C ARG A 23 8.60 3.58 6.17
N GLN A 24 8.77 4.17 5.00
CA GLN A 24 8.21 5.48 4.69
C GLN A 24 6.71 5.37 4.43
N VAL A 25 6.29 4.34 3.70
CA VAL A 25 4.86 4.01 3.54
C VAL A 25 4.21 3.77 4.90
N ALA A 26 4.87 3.09 5.84
CA ALA A 26 4.34 2.89 7.19
C ALA A 26 4.18 4.19 7.98
N ALA A 27 5.16 5.10 7.87
CA ALA A 27 5.12 6.39 8.55
C ALA A 27 3.99 7.28 8.00
N ASP A 28 3.75 7.20 6.69
CA ASP A 28 2.83 8.08 5.98
C ASP A 28 1.39 7.56 5.98
N SER A 29 1.20 6.28 5.69
CA SER A 29 -0.12 5.61 5.74
C SER A 29 -0.64 5.35 7.16
N GLY A 30 0.20 5.51 8.18
CA GLY A 30 -0.14 5.14 9.57
C GLY A 30 -0.26 3.62 9.81
N VAL A 31 0.00 2.80 8.80
CA VAL A 31 -0.05 1.34 8.92
C VAL A 31 1.26 0.81 9.48
N PRO A 32 1.25 -0.09 10.49
CA PRO A 32 2.48 -0.64 11.04
C PRO A 32 3.35 -1.33 9.97
N TYR A 33 4.66 -1.09 10.00
CA TYR A 33 5.62 -1.73 9.10
C TYR A 33 5.50 -3.28 9.11
N SER A 34 5.29 -3.88 10.29
CA SER A 34 5.06 -5.33 10.40
C SER A 34 3.84 -5.80 9.62
N THR A 35 2.78 -4.99 9.55
CA THR A 35 1.58 -5.28 8.75
C THR A 35 1.90 -5.18 7.26
N LEU A 36 2.57 -4.10 6.83
CA LEU A 36 3.00 -3.94 5.44
C LEU A 36 3.92 -5.06 4.98
N SER A 37 4.90 -5.44 5.80
CA SER A 37 5.83 -6.54 5.52
C SER A 37 5.12 -7.88 5.38
N LYS A 38 4.14 -8.17 6.26
CA LYS A 38 3.33 -9.40 6.15
C LYS A 38 2.41 -9.37 4.92
N LEU A 39 1.91 -8.20 4.52
CA LEU A 39 1.13 -8.01 3.30
C LEU A 39 1.99 -8.25 2.05
N THR A 40 3.19 -7.68 1.98
CA THR A 40 4.14 -7.92 0.86
C THR A 40 4.61 -9.37 0.82
N ALA A 41 4.73 -10.03 1.97
CA ALA A 41 5.04 -11.46 2.06
C ALA A 41 3.83 -12.37 1.76
N ARG A 42 2.66 -11.82 1.44
CA ARG A 42 1.38 -12.54 1.27
C ARG A 42 1.03 -13.47 2.44
N CYS A 43 1.53 -13.14 3.63
CA CYS A 43 1.32 -13.91 4.86
C CYS A 43 -0.04 -13.58 5.51
N VAL A 44 -0.67 -12.47 5.11
CA VAL A 44 -2.01 -12.07 5.59
C VAL A 44 -3.05 -12.38 4.51
N THR A 45 -3.91 -13.36 4.78
CA THR A 45 -5.01 -13.72 3.89
C THR A 45 -6.19 -12.75 3.98
N ASN A 46 -6.38 -12.09 5.12
CA ASN A 46 -7.51 -11.18 5.35
C ASN A 46 -7.06 -9.90 6.08
N PRO A 47 -6.51 -8.91 5.35
CA PRO A 47 -6.22 -7.61 5.94
C PRO A 47 -7.51 -6.93 6.40
N HIS A 48 -7.42 -6.18 7.49
CA HIS A 48 -8.52 -5.31 7.92
C HIS A 48 -8.83 -4.28 6.85
N VAL A 49 -10.12 -3.99 6.65
CA VAL A 49 -10.60 -2.96 5.71
C VAL A 49 -9.94 -1.61 5.99
N GLU A 50 -9.73 -1.27 7.25
CA GLU A 50 -9.00 -0.08 7.70
C GLU A 50 -7.58 0.01 7.11
N THR A 51 -6.85 -1.10 7.09
CA THR A 51 -5.50 -1.15 6.51
C THR A 51 -5.53 -0.94 5.00
N VAL A 52 -6.49 -1.58 4.32
CA VAL A 52 -6.63 -1.43 2.86
C VAL A 52 -7.02 -0.01 2.51
N GLN A 53 -7.91 0.61 3.28
CA GLN A 53 -8.33 1.98 3.09
C GLN A 53 -7.17 2.97 3.32
N ALA A 54 -6.36 2.78 4.37
CA ALA A 54 -5.21 3.63 4.65
C ALA A 54 -4.13 3.54 3.56
N LEU A 55 -3.83 2.34 3.04
CA LEU A 55 -2.95 2.20 1.88
C LEU A 55 -3.54 2.88 0.64
N HIS A 56 -4.84 2.72 0.41
CA HIS A 56 -5.48 3.33 -0.73
C HIS A 56 -5.42 4.85 -0.64
N ASP A 57 -5.77 5.42 0.51
CA ASP A 57 -5.73 6.87 0.75
C ASP A 57 -4.32 7.42 0.54
N TYR A 58 -3.31 6.73 1.05
CA TYR A 58 -1.90 7.04 0.80
C TYR A 58 -1.56 7.07 -0.70
N TYR A 59 -1.92 6.01 -1.45
CA TYR A 59 -1.61 5.94 -2.88
C TYR A 59 -2.41 6.94 -3.72
N ASP A 60 -3.66 7.21 -3.33
CA ASP A 60 -4.54 8.21 -3.96
C ASP A 60 -3.98 9.61 -3.76
N ALA A 61 -3.59 9.96 -2.53
CA ALA A 61 -2.94 11.23 -2.23
C ALA A 61 -1.54 11.35 -2.87
N ARG A 62 -0.80 10.24 -3.01
CA ARG A 62 0.44 10.20 -3.79
C ARG A 62 0.20 10.45 -5.29
N ASP A 63 -0.85 9.89 -5.87
CA ASP A 63 -1.25 10.14 -7.27
C ASP A 63 -1.67 11.60 -7.49
N ARG A 64 -2.38 12.18 -6.51
CA ARG A 64 -2.69 13.61 -6.44
C ARG A 64 -1.47 14.51 -6.23
N GLY A 65 -0.30 13.95 -5.95
CA GLY A 65 0.96 14.67 -5.76
C GLY A 65 1.13 15.28 -4.36
N GLU A 66 0.30 14.89 -3.40
CA GLU A 66 0.34 15.39 -2.01
C GLU A 66 1.47 14.73 -1.20
N PHE A 67 1.87 13.50 -1.59
CA PHE A 67 2.97 12.77 -0.97
C PHE A 67 4.10 12.52 -1.97
N ALA A 68 5.13 13.35 -1.92
CA ALA A 68 6.34 13.19 -2.73
C ALA A 68 7.26 12.11 -2.14
N VAL A 69 7.27 10.92 -2.73
CA VAL A 69 8.26 9.89 -2.42
C VAL A 69 9.50 10.14 -3.30
N PRO A 70 10.67 10.49 -2.74
CA PRO A 70 11.87 10.66 -3.56
C PRO A 70 12.34 9.29 -4.08
N GLY A 71 12.19 9.05 -5.38
CA GLY A 71 12.85 7.93 -6.06
C GLY A 71 11.97 6.94 -6.82
N VAL A 72 10.64 7.12 -6.88
CA VAL A 72 9.79 6.30 -7.75
C VAL A 72 9.19 7.21 -8.84
N PRO A 73 9.56 7.06 -10.11
CA PRO A 73 8.98 7.86 -11.18
C PRO A 73 7.47 7.59 -11.27
N PRO A 74 6.65 8.60 -11.57
CA PRO A 74 5.23 8.37 -11.87
C PRO A 74 5.17 7.43 -13.08
N HIS A 75 4.62 6.23 -12.89
CA HIS A 75 4.29 5.35 -14.00
C HIS A 75 3.07 5.95 -14.70
N TYR A 76 3.32 6.63 -15.83
CA TYR A 76 2.35 7.09 -16.81
C TYR A 76 1.67 5.93 -17.54
#